data_AF-A0A7J6BG50-F1
#
_entry.id   AF-A0A7J6BG50-F1
#
_cell.length_a   1.000
_cell.length_b   1.000
_cell.length_c   1.000
_cell.angle_alpha   90.00
_cell.angle_beta   90.00
_cell.angle_gamma   90.00
#
_symmetry.space_group_name_H-M   'P 1'
#
loop_
_entity.id
_entity.type
_entity.pdbx_description
1 polymer ?
#
loop_
_entity_poly.entity_id
_entity_poly.type
_entity_poly.pdbx_seq_one_letter_code
_entity_poly.pdbx_strand_id
1 'polypeptide(L)'
;PVWNEQISFIEQFPPLARRIKVQILDDANIGDVAVATHFLDLQQISNPNRNGFNPTFGPSWVNLYGSPQNSTLRDIHRDLNEGLSEGIFYRGRVLLSLTVEVYSSPTAAAVESKAIASVKSTLSKLTFKRKSKKSKEKKTKDNDGIQGRSGPSEELEEATSEVPAAVTVEVEEIHPLPENFTGAKEEFLLFASFFEVTMIDPSIGSRYVTFELSIGNYGKTTDVVVKSEKSSGQEDLAEDRQPLLESDDELERQELPVVGSKDQSVTVPRRTQPTDYDGSFHCIPLLHEKPCLYVWNYFEDHTFRYHNCNWLSKMANRLEFGIDEVEMLLKRPRSNAKERLMELMLEFVSTCKQYSTSLDRKRQSRPNNLDKCRTTFIKRNIIILAKQALRVQRRVTRRTVQEKLADVRRILKRIHFLAKEPQSTLPDVFLWMMSGGRRIAYTRIPAHSILFSLVEEEKGKNCGKITSFYMKTPGGPLGQIFAKLEVYMWLGVTKYSKNCVTSLPSEFRPIYEAATFGTPIPPNMPPTKLAVDDNRGNAVPNLV
;
A
#
# COMPACT_ATOMS: atom_id res chain seq x y z
N PRO A 1 16.88 -11.59 8.19
CA PRO A 1 18.13 -11.15 7.53
C PRO A 1 18.31 -9.66 7.79
N VAL A 2 19.53 -9.27 8.13
CA VAL A 2 19.94 -7.86 8.30
C VAL A 2 21.12 -7.68 7.36
N TRP A 3 20.91 -6.96 6.25
CA TRP A 3 21.95 -6.71 5.26
C TRP A 3 22.74 -5.46 5.59
N ASN A 4 22.05 -4.34 5.83
CA ASN A 4 22.68 -3.02 5.99
C ASN A 4 23.72 -2.76 4.88
N GLU A 5 23.28 -2.91 3.64
CA GLU A 5 24.12 -2.69 2.45
C GLU A 5 23.56 -1.55 1.60
N GLN A 6 24.45 -0.79 1.00
CA GLN A 6 24.16 0.14 -0.08
C GLN A 6 24.70 -0.45 -1.38
N ILE A 7 23.85 -0.49 -2.41
CA ILE A 7 24.23 -0.92 -3.75
C ILE A 7 24.20 0.30 -4.66
N SER A 8 25.37 0.74 -5.11
CA SER A 8 25.55 1.90 -5.99
C SER A 8 25.71 1.41 -7.44
N PHE A 9 24.81 1.86 -8.32
CA PHE A 9 24.92 1.64 -9.76
C PHE A 9 25.45 2.91 -10.40
N ILE A 10 26.71 2.91 -10.83
CA ILE A 10 27.32 4.07 -11.47
C ILE A 10 27.24 3.88 -12.99
N GLU A 11 26.17 4.42 -13.57
CA GLU A 11 25.83 4.31 -15.00
C GLU A 11 25.16 5.60 -15.50
N GLN A 12 25.20 5.87 -16.81
CA GLN A 12 24.22 6.75 -17.45
C GLN A 12 22.83 6.11 -17.35
N PHE A 13 22.08 6.44 -16.28
CA PHE A 13 20.74 5.92 -15.97
C PHE A 13 19.96 5.52 -17.24
N PRO A 14 19.63 4.23 -17.46
CA PRO A 14 19.13 3.80 -18.76
C PRO A 14 17.83 4.55 -19.12
N PRO A 15 17.79 5.27 -20.26
CA PRO A 15 16.69 6.19 -20.59
C PRO A 15 15.33 5.50 -20.81
N LEU A 16 15.30 4.16 -20.84
CA LEU A 16 14.11 3.35 -21.16
C LEU A 16 13.63 2.48 -20.00
N ALA A 17 14.35 2.41 -18.88
CA ALA A 17 13.91 1.64 -17.73
C ALA A 17 12.62 2.25 -17.16
N ARG A 18 11.64 1.39 -16.83
CA ARG A 18 10.36 1.82 -16.24
C ARG A 18 10.15 1.31 -14.82
N ARG A 19 10.87 0.26 -14.43
CA ARG A 19 10.73 -0.40 -13.13
C ARG A 19 12.07 -0.92 -12.64
N ILE A 20 12.25 -0.94 -11.32
CA ILE A 20 13.33 -1.65 -10.65
C ILE A 20 12.73 -2.93 -10.05
N LYS A 21 13.34 -4.08 -10.34
CA LYS A 21 12.94 -5.38 -9.78
C LYS A 21 13.81 -5.67 -8.55
N VAL A 22 13.19 -5.84 -7.39
CA VAL A 22 13.84 -6.27 -6.14
C VAL A 22 13.40 -7.70 -5.89
N GLN A 23 14.34 -8.64 -5.82
CA GLN A 23 14.06 -10.05 -5.69
C GLN A 23 14.87 -10.64 -4.54
N ILE A 24 14.20 -11.40 -3.67
CA ILE A 24 14.84 -12.14 -2.58
C ILE A 24 15.01 -13.59 -3.02
N LEU A 25 16.23 -14.10 -2.90
CA LEU A 25 16.61 -15.45 -3.27
C LEU A 25 16.91 -16.27 -2.00
N ASP A 26 16.61 -17.57 -2.05
CA ASP A 26 16.96 -18.53 -1.01
C ASP A 26 18.17 -19.36 -1.46
N ASP A 27 19.25 -19.28 -0.69
CA ASP A 27 20.55 -19.95 -0.95
C ASP A 27 20.59 -21.39 -0.40
N ALA A 28 19.54 -21.83 0.32
CA ALA A 28 19.50 -23.17 0.91
C ALA A 28 19.27 -24.31 -0.12
N ASN A 29 18.88 -23.99 -1.36
CA ASN A 29 18.61 -24.97 -2.41
C ASN A 29 19.69 -24.92 -3.50
N ILE A 30 19.93 -26.06 -4.17
CA ILE A 30 20.79 -26.12 -5.37
C ILE A 30 20.14 -25.29 -6.48
N GLY A 31 20.59 -24.04 -6.61
CA GLY A 31 20.11 -23.05 -7.58
C GLY A 31 19.38 -21.88 -6.92
N ASP A 32 19.60 -20.67 -7.46
CA ASP A 32 18.97 -19.43 -6.99
C ASP A 32 17.44 -19.48 -7.15
N VAL A 33 16.73 -19.83 -6.07
CA VAL A 33 15.26 -19.88 -6.09
C VAL A 33 14.69 -18.57 -5.55
N ALA A 34 13.89 -17.90 -6.37
CA ALA A 34 13.12 -16.73 -5.96
C ALA A 34 12.15 -17.09 -4.82
N VAL A 35 12.18 -16.30 -3.76
CA VAL A 35 11.23 -16.39 -2.63
C VAL A 35 10.10 -15.37 -2.79
N ALA A 36 10.46 -14.16 -3.22
CA ALA A 36 9.52 -13.07 -3.45
C ALA A 36 10.13 -12.03 -4.38
N THR A 37 9.27 -11.36 -5.13
CA THR A 37 9.65 -10.26 -6.02
C THR A 37 8.79 -9.03 -5.73
N HIS A 38 9.41 -7.86 -5.73
CA HIS A 38 8.75 -6.56 -5.68
C HIS A 38 9.22 -5.68 -6.84
N PHE A 39 8.34 -4.81 -7.33
CA PHE A 39 8.67 -3.87 -8.40
C PHE A 39 8.44 -2.43 -7.94
N LEU A 40 9.48 -1.61 -8.06
CA LEU A 40 9.35 -0.16 -7.92
C LEU A 40 9.07 0.45 -9.29
N ASP A 41 7.90 1.07 -9.45
CA ASP A 41 7.51 1.77 -10.68
C ASP A 41 8.09 3.19 -10.70
N LEU A 42 9.04 3.43 -11.62
CA LEU A 42 9.73 4.71 -11.73
C LEU A 42 8.76 5.87 -11.98
N GLN A 43 7.61 5.65 -12.63
CA GLN A 43 6.62 6.69 -12.83
C GLN A 43 5.95 7.12 -11.52
N GLN A 44 5.85 6.23 -10.53
CA GLN A 44 5.21 6.52 -9.25
C GLN A 44 6.15 7.21 -8.26
N ILE A 45 7.46 7.02 -8.46
CA ILE A 45 8.52 7.47 -7.55
C ILE A 45 9.42 8.56 -8.16
N SER A 46 9.06 9.12 -9.31
CA SER A 46 9.77 10.23 -9.95
C SER A 46 8.81 11.18 -10.65
N ASN A 47 9.32 12.35 -11.03
CA ASN A 47 8.64 13.29 -11.92
C ASN A 47 9.70 13.92 -12.85
N PRO A 48 9.77 13.55 -14.14
CA PRO A 48 10.83 13.99 -15.05
C PRO A 48 10.66 15.44 -15.56
N ASN A 49 9.65 16.17 -15.09
CA ASN A 49 9.46 17.56 -15.49
C ASN A 49 10.58 18.47 -14.96
N ARG A 50 10.80 19.64 -15.59
CA ARG A 50 11.83 20.63 -15.19
C ARG A 50 11.84 20.99 -13.69
N ASN A 51 10.67 20.99 -13.05
CA ASN A 51 10.50 21.26 -11.62
C ASN A 51 10.03 20.02 -10.84
N GLY A 52 10.42 18.85 -11.34
CA GLY A 52 10.09 17.55 -10.79
C GLY A 52 11.18 17.03 -9.84
N PHE A 53 11.30 15.72 -9.75
CA PHE A 53 12.23 15.05 -8.84
C PHE A 53 12.69 13.73 -9.45
N ASN A 54 13.94 13.37 -9.21
CA ASN A 54 14.52 12.11 -9.66
C ASN A 54 13.87 10.93 -8.94
N PRO A 55 14.01 9.69 -9.44
CA PRO A 55 13.58 8.51 -8.72
C PRO A 55 14.07 8.51 -7.27
N THR A 56 13.14 8.46 -6.33
CA THR A 56 13.45 8.43 -4.90
C THR A 56 12.47 7.53 -4.17
N PHE A 57 12.95 6.73 -3.23
CA PHE A 57 12.13 5.85 -2.42
C PHE A 57 12.69 5.74 -1.01
N GLY A 58 11.79 5.57 -0.06
CA GLY A 58 12.11 5.26 1.32
C GLY A 58 12.94 6.32 2.06
N PRO A 59 13.56 5.93 3.18
CA PRO A 59 13.49 4.58 3.76
C PRO A 59 12.04 4.18 4.10
N SER A 60 11.62 2.99 3.68
CA SER A 60 10.27 2.49 3.93
C SER A 60 10.20 0.96 3.83
N TRP A 61 9.38 0.34 4.67
CA TRP A 61 9.06 -1.08 4.56
C TRP A 61 8.35 -1.40 3.25
N VAL A 62 8.79 -2.47 2.60
CA VAL A 62 8.19 -3.07 1.41
C VAL A 62 7.68 -4.46 1.78
N ASN A 63 6.38 -4.69 1.60
CA ASN A 63 5.77 -5.99 1.83
C ASN A 63 6.08 -6.95 0.68
N LEU A 64 6.60 -8.14 1.02
CA LEU A 64 6.98 -9.17 0.08
C LEU A 64 5.95 -10.31 0.08
N TYR A 65 5.52 -10.70 -1.11
CA TYR A 65 4.55 -11.76 -1.31
C TYR A 65 5.10 -12.77 -2.32
N GLY A 66 4.76 -14.05 -2.11
CA GLY A 66 5.17 -15.17 -2.95
C GLY A 66 4.26 -16.37 -2.71
N SER A 67 4.81 -17.57 -2.87
CA SER A 67 4.13 -18.85 -2.62
C SER A 67 4.19 -19.28 -1.15
N PRO A 68 3.26 -20.15 -0.69
CA PRO A 68 3.37 -20.83 0.60
C PRO A 68 4.63 -21.73 0.67
N GLN A 69 5.24 -21.89 1.86
CA GLN A 69 6.50 -22.64 2.05
C GLN A 69 6.43 -24.13 1.65
N ASN A 70 5.25 -24.77 1.72
CA ASN A 70 5.08 -26.20 1.45
C ASN A 70 4.80 -26.56 -0.02
N SER A 71 5.14 -25.69 -0.98
CA SER A 71 5.04 -26.04 -2.39
C SER A 71 6.22 -26.90 -2.84
N THR A 72 6.18 -28.20 -2.53
CA THR A 72 7.14 -29.20 -3.02
C THR A 72 7.04 -29.46 -4.53
N LEU A 73 6.05 -28.86 -5.21
CA LEU A 73 5.92 -28.88 -6.68
C LEU A 73 6.59 -27.63 -7.26
N ARG A 74 7.85 -27.78 -7.66
CA ARG A 74 8.77 -26.70 -8.10
C ARG A 74 8.27 -25.85 -9.28
N ASP A 75 7.18 -26.20 -9.96
CA ASP A 75 6.77 -25.54 -11.21
C ASP A 75 5.51 -24.67 -11.10
N ILE A 76 4.53 -25.01 -10.26
CA ILE A 76 3.19 -24.36 -10.29
C ILE A 76 3.21 -22.94 -9.69
N HIS A 77 4.18 -22.66 -8.82
CA HIS A 77 4.23 -21.42 -8.05
C HIS A 77 5.44 -20.54 -8.36
N ARG A 78 6.26 -20.92 -9.33
CA ARG A 78 7.43 -20.15 -9.77
C ARG A 78 7.04 -18.74 -10.20
N ASP A 79 5.95 -18.63 -10.97
CA ASP A 79 5.41 -17.36 -11.45
C ASP A 79 5.05 -16.39 -10.31
N LEU A 80 4.61 -16.91 -9.16
CA LEU A 80 4.27 -16.08 -7.99
C LEU A 80 5.53 -15.47 -7.38
N ASN A 81 6.63 -16.22 -7.38
CA ASN A 81 7.87 -15.81 -6.74
C ASN A 81 8.73 -14.93 -7.67
N GLU A 82 8.68 -15.17 -8.98
CA GLU A 82 9.37 -14.37 -10.00
C GLU A 82 8.68 -13.02 -10.30
N GLY A 83 7.47 -12.83 -9.77
CA GLY A 83 6.68 -11.61 -9.94
C GLY A 83 5.89 -11.56 -11.27
N LEU A 84 5.67 -12.72 -11.90
CA LEU A 84 4.81 -12.85 -13.09
C LEU A 84 3.32 -12.86 -12.71
N SER A 85 3.00 -13.30 -11.48
CA SER A 85 1.66 -13.28 -10.91
C SER A 85 1.63 -12.69 -9.50
N GLU A 86 0.44 -12.37 -9.00
CA GLU A 86 0.27 -11.76 -7.68
C GLU A 86 0.53 -12.78 -6.57
N GLY A 87 1.61 -12.59 -5.80
CA GLY A 87 1.94 -13.43 -4.65
C GLY A 87 0.75 -13.61 -3.70
N ILE A 88 0.51 -14.86 -3.31
CA ILE A 88 -0.68 -15.26 -2.53
C ILE A 88 -0.36 -15.46 -1.05
N PHE A 89 0.90 -15.36 -0.67
CA PHE A 89 1.35 -15.57 0.70
C PHE A 89 2.36 -14.51 1.10
N TYR A 90 2.17 -13.93 2.27
CA TYR A 90 3.12 -12.96 2.82
C TYR A 90 4.41 -13.66 3.26
N ARG A 91 5.56 -13.21 2.72
CA ARG A 91 6.90 -13.76 2.95
C ARG A 91 7.77 -12.92 3.88
N GLY A 92 7.32 -11.71 4.22
CA GLY A 92 8.05 -10.79 5.09
C GLY A 92 8.05 -9.36 4.56
N ARG A 93 8.93 -8.52 5.11
CA ARG A 93 9.19 -7.16 4.61
C ARG A 93 10.68 -6.90 4.57
N VAL A 94 11.06 -6.02 3.65
CA VAL A 94 12.42 -5.47 3.59
C VAL A 94 12.34 -3.95 3.73
N LEU A 95 13.28 -3.37 4.47
CA LEU A 95 13.43 -1.92 4.58
C LEU A 95 14.33 -1.47 3.43
N LEU A 96 13.82 -0.58 2.58
CA LEU A 96 14.50 -0.17 1.35
C LEU A 96 14.52 1.35 1.23
N SER A 97 15.62 1.89 0.70
CA SER A 97 15.71 3.26 0.19
C SER A 97 16.32 3.28 -1.21
N LEU A 98 15.91 4.25 -2.02
CA LEU A 98 16.46 4.55 -3.34
C LEU A 98 16.71 6.05 -3.43
N THR A 99 17.90 6.42 -3.83
CA THR A 99 18.30 7.79 -4.15
C THR A 99 18.98 7.81 -5.52
N VAL A 100 18.93 8.96 -6.19
CA VAL A 100 19.60 9.17 -7.47
C VAL A 100 20.38 10.46 -7.37
N GLU A 101 21.69 10.35 -7.57
CA GLU A 101 22.61 11.47 -7.66
C GLU A 101 23.00 11.67 -9.12
N VAL A 102 23.00 12.92 -9.58
CA VAL A 102 23.31 13.26 -10.96
C VAL A 102 24.65 13.98 -10.98
N TYR A 103 25.67 13.33 -11.52
CA TYR A 103 26.96 13.96 -11.77
C TYR A 103 26.88 14.80 -13.04
N SER A 104 27.06 16.11 -12.90
CA SER A 104 27.18 17.02 -14.06
C SER A 104 28.66 17.26 -14.35
N SER A 105 29.16 16.71 -15.46
CA SER A 105 30.47 17.09 -15.98
C SER A 105 30.42 18.51 -16.57
N PRO A 106 31.36 19.42 -16.22
CA PRO A 106 31.39 20.79 -16.74
C PRO A 106 31.50 20.88 -18.27
N THR A 107 31.90 19.80 -18.94
CA THR A 107 32.01 19.72 -20.40
C THR A 107 30.64 19.69 -21.11
N ALA A 108 29.58 19.20 -20.45
CA ALA A 108 28.23 19.14 -21.02
C ALA A 108 27.50 20.50 -20.98
N ALA A 109 27.75 21.32 -19.96
CA ALA A 109 27.19 22.67 -19.84
C ALA A 109 27.70 23.62 -20.96
N ALA A 110 28.91 23.37 -21.49
CA ALA A 110 29.47 24.14 -22.60
C ALA A 110 28.80 23.83 -23.96
N VAL A 111 28.21 22.64 -24.13
CA VAL A 111 27.54 22.24 -25.38
C VAL A 111 26.13 22.81 -25.44
N GLU A 112 25.37 22.81 -24.34
CA GLU A 112 24.06 23.49 -24.28
C GLU A 112 24.18 25.02 -24.42
N SER A 113 25.23 25.61 -23.84
CA SER A 113 25.50 27.04 -23.96
C SER A 113 25.85 27.46 -25.40
N LYS A 114 26.52 26.59 -26.18
CA LYS A 114 26.82 26.81 -27.60
C LYS A 114 25.60 26.64 -28.51
N ALA A 115 24.67 25.75 -28.17
CA ALA A 115 23.42 25.59 -28.90
C ALA A 115 22.45 26.77 -28.69
N ILE A 116 22.46 27.39 -27.50
CA ILE A 116 21.65 28.59 -27.21
C ILE A 116 22.29 29.86 -27.82
N ALA A 117 23.62 29.91 -27.95
CA ALA A 117 24.32 31.02 -28.58
C ALA A 117 24.17 31.05 -30.12
N SER A 118 24.09 29.89 -30.79
CA SER A 118 23.96 29.84 -32.25
C SER A 118 22.58 30.28 -32.75
N VAL A 119 21.51 30.06 -31.97
CA VAL A 119 20.12 30.45 -32.33
C VAL A 119 19.84 31.95 -32.08
N LYS A 120 20.67 32.66 -31.30
CA LYS A 120 20.52 34.12 -31.07
C LYS A 120 21.29 35.00 -32.06
N SER A 121 22.07 34.43 -32.97
CA SER A 121 22.95 35.20 -33.87
C SER A 121 22.33 35.68 -35.19
N THR A 122 21.07 35.35 -35.49
CA THR A 122 20.42 35.72 -36.77
C THR A 122 19.33 36.80 -36.67
N LEU A 123 19.08 37.39 -35.50
CA LEU A 123 18.07 38.44 -35.34
C LEU A 123 18.58 39.59 -34.45
N SER A 124 19.37 40.50 -35.03
CA SER A 124 19.43 41.93 -34.61
C SER A 124 20.46 42.73 -35.42
N LYS A 125 20.05 43.21 -36.60
CA LYS A 125 20.60 44.44 -37.20
C LYS A 125 19.45 45.43 -37.38
N LEU A 126 19.17 46.21 -36.34
CA LEU A 126 18.49 47.50 -36.45
C LEU A 126 18.99 48.37 -35.28
N THR A 127 20.00 49.16 -35.59
CA THR A 127 20.62 50.14 -34.70
C THR A 127 19.74 51.39 -34.57
N PHE A 128 19.45 51.80 -33.33
CA PHE A 128 19.20 53.22 -33.02
C PHE A 128 20.05 53.64 -31.81
N LYS A 129 20.93 54.62 -32.03
CA LYS A 129 21.79 55.28 -31.05
C LYS A 129 20.97 56.19 -30.14
N ARG A 130 21.25 56.20 -28.82
CA ARG A 130 21.38 57.46 -28.06
C ARG A 130 22.15 57.29 -26.73
N LYS A 131 23.23 58.09 -26.63
CA LYS A 131 23.96 58.69 -25.48
C LYS A 131 23.15 58.80 -24.16
N SER A 132 23.68 58.93 -22.93
CA SER A 132 24.99 58.95 -22.24
C SER A 132 24.75 59.53 -20.82
N LYS A 133 25.72 59.42 -19.90
CA LYS A 133 25.92 60.08 -18.57
C LYS A 133 25.55 59.19 -17.37
N LYS A 134 26.47 58.66 -16.54
CA LYS A 134 27.68 59.16 -15.82
C LYS A 134 27.38 60.07 -14.64
N SER A 135 27.65 59.57 -13.42
CA SER A 135 28.34 60.24 -12.30
C SER A 135 28.23 59.34 -11.05
N LYS A 136 29.30 58.72 -10.52
CA LYS A 136 30.47 59.24 -9.76
C LYS A 136 30.25 58.99 -8.25
N GLU A 137 31.08 58.14 -7.63
CA GLU A 137 32.25 58.48 -6.75
C GLU A 137 31.81 58.64 -5.27
N LYS A 138 32.55 58.26 -4.22
CA LYS A 138 33.95 57.82 -4.05
C LYS A 138 34.23 57.45 -2.58
N LYS A 139 35.31 56.64 -2.39
CA LYS A 139 36.40 56.76 -1.38
C LYS A 139 36.09 56.37 0.08
N THR A 140 36.99 55.78 0.88
CA THR A 140 38.48 55.64 0.87
C THR A 140 38.89 54.60 1.95
N LYS A 141 39.89 53.70 1.72
CA LYS A 141 41.33 53.73 2.13
C LYS A 141 41.57 53.62 3.66
N ASP A 142 42.57 52.95 4.25
CA ASP A 142 43.90 52.38 3.93
C ASP A 142 44.16 51.21 4.95
N ASN A 143 44.83 50.07 4.68
CA ASN A 143 46.26 49.71 4.46
C ASN A 143 47.21 49.66 5.70
N ASP A 144 48.12 48.67 5.64
CA ASP A 144 49.26 48.28 6.52
C ASP A 144 48.91 47.36 7.71
N GLY A 145 49.48 46.18 7.95
CA GLY A 145 50.67 45.47 7.44
C GLY A 145 51.69 45.25 8.57
N ILE A 146 51.89 44.02 9.06
CA ILE A 146 53.14 43.45 9.65
C ILE A 146 52.99 41.93 9.90
N GLN A 147 54.11 41.24 9.72
CA GLN A 147 54.41 39.81 9.52
C GLN A 147 54.29 38.88 10.74
N GLY A 148 54.16 37.55 10.50
CA GLY A 148 54.95 36.56 11.26
C GLY A 148 54.36 35.16 11.60
N ARG A 149 54.52 34.20 10.67
CA ARG A 149 55.05 32.81 10.85
C ARG A 149 54.14 31.61 11.27
N SER A 150 54.43 30.46 10.58
CA SER A 150 54.05 29.01 10.72
C SER A 150 52.57 28.62 10.47
N GLY A 151 52.10 27.77 9.52
CA GLY A 151 52.60 26.64 8.69
C GLY A 151 51.85 25.33 9.09
N PRO A 152 51.59 24.28 8.26
CA PRO A 152 51.36 24.13 6.80
C PRO A 152 49.87 23.82 6.44
N SER A 153 49.30 24.35 5.35
CA SER A 153 48.88 23.60 4.13
C SER A 153 48.58 22.11 4.31
N GLU A 154 47.30 21.77 4.49
CA GLU A 154 46.70 20.51 4.04
C GLU A 154 45.79 20.83 2.84
N GLU A 155 46.08 20.16 1.74
CA GLU A 155 45.38 20.22 0.47
C GLU A 155 43.97 19.66 0.65
N LEU A 156 42.93 20.47 0.45
CA LEU A 156 41.63 19.94 0.06
C LEU A 156 41.75 19.54 -1.42
N GLU A 157 42.03 18.27 -1.65
CA GLU A 157 41.75 17.63 -2.93
C GLU A 157 40.23 17.73 -3.20
N GLU A 158 39.84 18.73 -4.00
CA GLU A 158 38.56 18.69 -4.72
C GLU A 158 38.62 17.49 -5.67
N ALA A 159 38.09 16.35 -5.21
CA ALA A 159 37.89 15.18 -6.04
C ALA A 159 36.99 15.55 -7.22
N THR A 160 37.62 15.75 -8.37
CA THR A 160 36.97 15.87 -9.66
C THR A 160 36.46 14.48 -10.04
N SER A 161 35.24 14.13 -9.63
CA SER A 161 34.63 12.86 -10.03
C SER A 161 34.37 12.85 -11.54
N GLU A 162 35.26 12.21 -12.28
CA GLU A 162 35.10 11.89 -13.69
C GLU A 162 33.87 11.00 -13.91
N VAL A 163 33.14 11.23 -15.00
CA VAL A 163 32.00 10.38 -15.40
C VAL A 163 32.55 9.00 -15.73
N PRO A 164 32.17 7.92 -15.02
CA PRO A 164 32.75 6.61 -15.27
C PRO A 164 32.40 6.11 -16.68
N ALA A 165 33.41 5.58 -17.38
CA ALA A 165 33.28 5.10 -18.75
C ALA A 165 32.56 3.73 -18.86
N ALA A 166 32.31 3.05 -17.73
CA ALA A 166 31.69 1.73 -17.67
C ALA A 166 30.70 1.64 -16.49
N VAL A 167 29.70 0.77 -16.64
CA VAL A 167 28.76 0.41 -15.56
C VAL A 167 29.55 -0.27 -14.45
N THR A 168 29.61 0.37 -13.29
CA THR A 168 30.21 -0.22 -12.09
C THR A 168 29.11 -0.42 -11.05
N VAL A 169 29.16 -1.57 -10.37
CA VAL A 169 28.27 -1.89 -9.26
C VAL A 169 29.15 -2.00 -8.03
N GLU A 170 28.92 -1.10 -7.08
CA GLU A 170 29.64 -1.06 -5.82
C GLU A 170 28.68 -1.46 -4.71
N VAL A 171 29.12 -2.35 -3.83
CA VAL A 171 28.36 -2.77 -2.65
C VAL A 171 29.15 -2.34 -1.42
N GLU A 172 28.55 -1.47 -0.62
CA GLU A 172 29.15 -0.93 0.60
C GLU A 172 28.32 -1.32 1.80
N GLU A 173 28.97 -1.77 2.88
CA GLU A 173 28.32 -1.94 4.16
C GLU A 173 28.01 -0.58 4.77
N ILE A 174 26.77 -0.40 5.22
CA ILE A 174 26.31 0.81 5.90
C ILE A 174 26.04 0.52 7.37
N HIS A 175 26.08 1.57 8.18
CA HIS A 175 25.77 1.44 9.59
C HIS A 175 24.31 1.04 9.79
N PRO A 176 24.00 0.17 10.76
CA PRO A 176 22.63 -0.18 11.10
C PRO A 176 21.82 1.09 11.40
N LEU A 177 20.57 1.12 10.93
CA LEU A 177 19.66 2.21 11.27
C LEU A 177 19.26 2.10 12.76
N PRO A 178 19.10 3.23 13.47
CA PRO A 178 18.68 3.23 14.87
C PRO A 178 17.36 2.48 15.08
N GLU A 179 17.22 1.85 16.25
CA GLU A 179 15.95 1.27 16.68
C GLU A 179 14.84 2.33 16.62
N ASN A 180 13.68 1.96 16.05
CA ASN A 180 12.55 2.87 15.82
C ASN A 180 12.80 4.01 14.81
N PHE A 181 13.78 3.90 13.91
CA PHE A 181 13.98 4.86 12.81
C PHE A 181 12.68 5.09 12.02
N THR A 182 12.00 4.00 11.65
CA THR A 182 10.70 4.02 10.93
C THR A 182 9.51 4.41 11.80
N GLY A 183 9.70 4.73 13.08
CA GLY A 183 8.63 5.03 14.03
C GLY A 183 8.36 3.89 15.01
N ALA A 184 7.62 4.21 16.07
CA ALA A 184 7.16 3.22 17.03
C ALA A 184 6.09 2.33 16.39
N LYS A 185 6.07 1.06 16.79
CA LYS A 185 4.98 0.16 16.42
C LYS A 185 3.74 0.52 17.22
N GLU A 186 2.66 0.76 16.50
CA GLU A 186 1.32 0.93 17.07
C GLU A 186 0.58 -0.41 17.00
N GLU A 187 -0.31 -0.63 17.95
CA GLU A 187 -1.19 -1.79 17.96
C GLU A 187 -2.42 -1.49 17.08
N PHE A 188 -2.68 -2.40 16.14
CA PHE A 188 -3.83 -2.39 15.26
C PHE A 188 -4.74 -3.56 15.61
N LEU A 189 -6.03 -3.35 15.41
CA LEU A 189 -7.06 -4.38 15.43
C LEU A 189 -7.56 -4.57 14.00
N LEU A 190 -7.46 -5.80 13.51
CA LEU A 190 -8.19 -6.28 12.34
C LEU A 190 -9.44 -7.03 12.83
N PHE A 191 -10.60 -6.60 12.39
CA PHE A 191 -11.89 -7.21 12.71
C PHE A 191 -12.64 -7.57 11.43
N ALA A 192 -13.27 -8.75 11.40
CA ALA A 192 -14.13 -9.19 10.32
C ALA A 192 -15.35 -9.95 10.83
N SER A 193 -16.48 -9.87 10.13
CA SER A 193 -17.68 -10.68 10.40
C SER A 193 -18.31 -11.16 9.11
N PHE A 194 -18.68 -12.44 9.04
CA PHE A 194 -19.29 -13.04 7.85
C PHE A 194 -20.81 -12.93 7.87
N PHE A 195 -21.38 -12.39 6.80
CA PHE A 195 -22.83 -12.24 6.62
C PHE A 195 -23.40 -13.35 5.75
N GLU A 196 -22.72 -13.64 4.64
CA GLU A 196 -23.10 -14.69 3.69
C GLU A 196 -21.88 -15.43 3.15
N VAL A 197 -22.05 -16.72 2.89
CA VAL A 197 -21.10 -17.56 2.17
C VAL A 197 -21.88 -18.41 1.18
N THR A 198 -21.78 -18.08 -0.09
CA THR A 198 -22.58 -18.65 -1.18
C THR A 198 -21.70 -18.94 -2.39
N MET A 199 -22.29 -19.55 -3.43
CA MET A 199 -21.60 -19.88 -4.68
C MET A 199 -20.31 -20.70 -4.47
N ILE A 200 -20.27 -21.56 -3.45
CA ILE A 200 -19.13 -22.43 -3.20
C ILE A 200 -19.10 -23.50 -4.28
N ASP A 201 -17.92 -23.71 -4.84
CA ASP A 201 -17.66 -24.75 -5.84
C ASP A 201 -18.15 -26.14 -5.36
N PRO A 202 -18.96 -26.85 -6.15
CA PRO A 202 -19.52 -28.15 -5.78
C PRO A 202 -18.50 -29.23 -5.44
N SER A 203 -17.25 -29.10 -5.89
CA SER A 203 -16.17 -30.06 -5.57
C SER A 203 -15.90 -30.22 -4.07
N ILE A 204 -16.32 -29.24 -3.26
CA ILE A 204 -16.24 -29.30 -1.80
C ILE A 204 -17.18 -30.38 -1.22
N GLY A 205 -18.30 -30.68 -1.90
CA GLY A 205 -19.37 -31.55 -1.42
C GLY A 205 -19.91 -31.10 -0.05
N SER A 206 -20.11 -32.05 0.87
CA SER A 206 -20.59 -31.77 2.23
C SER A 206 -19.49 -31.78 3.29
N ARG A 207 -18.27 -31.34 2.93
CA ARG A 207 -17.13 -31.29 3.86
C ARG A 207 -17.26 -30.13 4.85
N TYR A 208 -16.51 -30.23 5.94
CA TYR A 208 -16.35 -29.11 6.86
C TYR A 208 -15.37 -28.09 6.31
N VAL A 209 -15.71 -26.82 6.50
CA VAL A 209 -14.93 -25.66 6.08
C VAL A 209 -14.72 -24.74 7.27
N THR A 210 -13.52 -24.17 7.37
CA THR A 210 -13.22 -23.03 8.24
C THR A 210 -12.67 -21.88 7.41
N PHE A 211 -12.77 -20.66 7.94
CA PHE A 211 -12.12 -19.48 7.37
C PHE A 211 -11.02 -19.00 8.30
N GLU A 212 -9.87 -18.64 7.73
CA GLU A 212 -8.72 -18.06 8.44
C GLU A 212 -8.49 -16.63 7.97
N LEU A 213 -8.42 -15.68 8.91
CA LEU A 213 -8.11 -14.28 8.69
C LEU A 213 -6.68 -13.99 9.11
N SER A 214 -5.88 -13.38 8.23
CA SER A 214 -4.48 -13.07 8.53
C SER A 214 -4.01 -11.75 7.94
N ILE A 215 -3.04 -11.12 8.60
CA ILE A 215 -2.35 -9.91 8.13
C ILE A 215 -0.85 -10.03 8.45
N GLY A 216 -0.01 -9.99 7.42
CA GLY A 216 1.41 -10.25 7.59
C GLY A 216 1.67 -11.66 8.15
N ASN A 217 2.24 -11.75 9.35
CA ASN A 217 2.45 -13.01 10.07
C ASN A 217 1.39 -13.28 11.16
N TYR A 218 0.50 -12.32 11.43
CA TYR A 218 -0.52 -12.44 12.47
C TYR A 218 -1.74 -13.22 11.97
N GLY A 219 -2.36 -14.01 12.85
CA GLY A 219 -3.58 -14.78 12.56
C GLY A 219 -3.39 -16.09 11.78
N LYS A 220 -2.17 -16.41 11.34
CA LYS A 220 -1.86 -17.67 10.64
C LYS A 220 -1.80 -18.84 11.64
N THR A 221 -2.64 -19.85 11.46
CA THR A 221 -2.67 -21.04 12.35
C THR A 221 -1.71 -22.16 11.93
N THR A 222 -1.02 -22.05 10.79
CA THR A 222 -0.30 -23.19 10.16
C THR A 222 1.18 -22.98 9.84
N ASP A 223 1.89 -22.06 10.52
CA ASP A 223 3.36 -21.92 10.40
C ASP A 223 4.12 -22.01 11.75
N VAL A 224 3.51 -22.53 12.82
CA VAL A 224 4.24 -22.86 14.06
C VAL A 224 4.56 -24.36 14.07
N VAL A 225 5.54 -24.74 13.27
CA VAL A 225 6.41 -25.89 13.62
C VAL A 225 7.77 -25.29 13.99
N VAL A 226 7.77 -24.52 15.08
CA VAL A 226 8.97 -24.39 15.91
C VAL A 226 8.98 -25.67 16.73
N LYS A 227 10.09 -26.42 16.59
CA LYS A 227 10.43 -27.68 17.27
C LYS A 227 9.63 -27.90 18.56
N SER A 228 8.82 -28.95 18.58
CA SER A 228 8.20 -29.44 19.80
C SER A 228 9.29 -29.63 20.87
N GLU A 229 9.18 -28.89 21.98
CA GLU A 229 9.93 -29.18 23.20
C GLU A 229 9.60 -30.62 23.60
N LYS A 230 10.59 -31.51 23.48
CA LYS A 230 10.51 -32.83 24.08
C LYS A 230 10.56 -32.63 25.58
N SER A 231 9.46 -33.00 26.24
CA SER A 231 9.40 -33.26 27.67
C SER A 231 10.60 -34.11 28.10
N SER A 232 11.39 -33.57 29.02
CA SER A 232 12.53 -34.21 29.64
C SER A 232 12.12 -35.20 30.74
N GLY A 233 12.87 -36.30 30.81
CA GLY A 233 13.01 -37.23 31.95
C GLY A 233 12.50 -38.62 31.62
N GLN A 234 13.23 -39.73 31.74
CA GLN A 234 14.54 -40.18 32.24
C GLN A 234 14.69 -41.59 31.57
N GLU A 235 15.82 -42.25 31.30
CA GLU A 235 17.20 -42.20 31.76
C GLU A 235 18.04 -43.10 30.82
N ASP A 236 19.35 -42.83 30.80
CA ASP A 236 20.48 -43.76 30.64
C ASP A 236 21.13 -44.11 29.28
N LEU A 237 22.31 -43.46 29.12
CA LEU A 237 23.65 -44.01 28.90
C LEU A 237 24.03 -44.52 27.48
N ALA A 238 24.77 -43.69 26.74
CA ALA A 238 26.24 -43.81 26.55
C ALA A 238 26.69 -43.13 25.23
N GLU A 239 27.62 -42.18 25.37
CA GLU A 239 28.84 -41.92 24.56
C GLU A 239 28.82 -42.26 23.05
N ASP A 240 29.28 -41.45 22.10
CA ASP A 240 30.14 -40.26 22.09
C ASP A 240 30.19 -39.80 20.62
N ARG A 241 30.07 -38.48 20.37
CA ARG A 241 30.49 -37.75 19.15
C ARG A 241 30.04 -36.30 19.25
N GLN A 242 30.86 -35.50 19.91
CA GLN A 242 30.90 -34.04 19.69
C GLN A 242 31.29 -33.74 18.23
N PRO A 243 30.82 -32.61 17.69
CA PRO A 243 31.77 -31.53 17.52
C PRO A 243 31.30 -30.24 18.20
N LEU A 244 32.28 -29.66 18.90
CA LEU A 244 32.29 -28.34 19.50
C LEU A 244 32.02 -27.23 18.46
N LEU A 245 31.17 -26.27 18.83
CA LEU A 245 31.46 -24.84 18.89
C LEU A 245 30.18 -24.13 19.35
N GLU A 246 30.05 -23.99 20.67
CA GLU A 246 29.27 -22.95 21.31
C GLU A 246 30.12 -21.67 21.28
N SER A 247 29.58 -20.60 20.69
CA SER A 247 30.04 -19.24 20.94
C SER A 247 28.81 -18.35 21.04
N ASP A 248 28.44 -18.05 22.27
CA ASP A 248 27.84 -16.81 22.77
C ASP A 248 26.91 -16.04 21.82
N ASP A 249 25.63 -16.41 21.83
CA ASP A 249 24.50 -15.50 21.52
C ASP A 249 23.65 -15.31 22.79
N GLU A 250 24.30 -14.96 23.91
CA GLU A 250 23.64 -14.24 25.00
C GLU A 250 23.59 -12.76 24.63
N LEU A 251 22.57 -12.34 23.87
CA LEU A 251 21.95 -11.00 23.86
C LEU A 251 21.09 -10.79 22.60
N GLU A 252 19.97 -11.53 22.45
CA GLU A 252 18.83 -11.07 21.65
C GLU A 252 17.55 -11.89 21.91
N ARG A 253 17.25 -12.14 23.20
CA ARG A 253 15.86 -12.41 23.61
C ARG A 253 15.11 -11.08 23.69
N GLN A 254 14.82 -10.47 22.55
CA GLN A 254 13.77 -9.47 22.51
C GLN A 254 12.45 -10.23 22.69
N GLU A 255 12.00 -10.31 23.94
CA GLU A 255 10.71 -10.81 24.35
C GLU A 255 9.60 -10.07 23.56
N LEU A 256 9.23 -10.62 22.40
CA LEU A 256 7.89 -10.39 21.88
C LEU A 256 6.93 -10.94 22.93
N PRO A 257 5.92 -10.19 23.40
CA PRO A 257 4.99 -10.71 24.37
C PRO A 257 4.28 -11.91 23.76
N VAL A 258 4.62 -13.12 24.20
CA VAL A 258 3.77 -14.30 24.07
C VAL A 258 2.64 -14.10 25.07
N VAL A 259 1.74 -13.16 24.76
CA VAL A 259 0.45 -13.04 25.44
C VAL A 259 -0.43 -14.11 24.81
N GLY A 260 -0.88 -15.08 25.61
CA GLY A 260 -1.81 -16.13 25.20
C GLY A 260 -2.91 -15.55 24.28
N SER A 261 -3.09 -16.16 23.12
CA SER A 261 -3.76 -15.55 21.97
C SER A 261 -5.15 -15.04 22.34
N LYS A 262 -5.26 -13.73 22.53
CA LYS A 262 -6.56 -13.04 22.52
C LYS A 262 -7.21 -13.13 21.15
N ASP A 263 -6.47 -13.50 20.10
CA ASP A 263 -6.96 -13.54 18.72
C ASP A 263 -7.98 -14.66 18.48
N GLN A 264 -8.99 -14.33 17.67
CA GLN A 264 -9.92 -15.30 17.09
C GLN A 264 -9.78 -15.23 15.56
N SER A 265 -8.71 -15.81 15.03
CA SER A 265 -8.39 -15.69 13.60
C SER A 265 -9.07 -16.76 12.72
N VAL A 266 -9.65 -17.80 13.32
CA VAL A 266 -10.28 -18.92 12.60
C VAL A 266 -11.74 -19.12 13.02
N THR A 267 -12.63 -19.35 12.06
CA THR A 267 -14.04 -19.67 12.35
C THR A 267 -14.18 -21.12 12.83
N VAL A 268 -15.20 -21.38 13.65
CA VAL A 268 -15.61 -22.76 13.98
C VAL A 268 -15.95 -23.53 12.69
N PRO A 269 -15.58 -24.83 12.56
CA PRO A 269 -15.92 -25.65 11.41
C PRO A 269 -17.42 -25.69 11.14
N ARG A 270 -17.83 -25.36 9.89
CA ARG A 270 -19.21 -25.47 9.44
C ARG A 270 -19.30 -26.35 8.20
N ARG A 271 -20.42 -27.07 8.07
CA ARG A 271 -20.66 -27.97 6.94
C ARG A 271 -21.28 -27.20 5.78
N THR A 272 -20.79 -27.46 4.57
CA THR A 272 -21.40 -26.95 3.33
C THR A 272 -22.66 -27.72 2.97
N GLN A 273 -23.64 -27.02 2.43
CA GLN A 273 -24.93 -27.58 1.99
C GLN A 273 -25.19 -27.17 0.54
N PRO A 274 -25.76 -28.05 -0.30
CA PRO A 274 -26.17 -27.67 -1.65
C PRO A 274 -27.28 -26.63 -1.59
N THR A 275 -27.31 -25.70 -2.55
CA THR A 275 -28.39 -24.73 -2.67
C THR A 275 -29.68 -25.38 -3.16
N ASP A 276 -30.83 -24.93 -2.66
CA ASP A 276 -32.16 -25.46 -3.03
C ASP A 276 -32.46 -25.34 -4.53
N TYR A 277 -31.83 -24.37 -5.21
CA TYR A 277 -31.94 -24.16 -6.65
C TYR A 277 -30.89 -25.00 -7.39
N ASP A 278 -31.35 -26.03 -8.09
CA ASP A 278 -30.62 -26.96 -8.98
C ASP A 278 -29.36 -27.66 -8.41
N GLY A 279 -29.03 -27.50 -7.12
CA GLY A 279 -27.82 -28.09 -6.51
C GLY A 279 -26.50 -27.65 -7.15
N SER A 280 -26.53 -26.60 -7.98
CA SER A 280 -25.39 -26.18 -8.81
C SER A 280 -24.26 -25.54 -8.01
N PHE A 281 -24.53 -25.11 -6.78
CA PHE A 281 -23.55 -24.52 -5.87
C PHE A 281 -23.80 -24.97 -4.44
N HIS A 282 -22.80 -24.79 -3.58
CA HIS A 282 -22.94 -24.98 -2.14
C HIS A 282 -22.93 -23.64 -1.40
N CYS A 283 -23.49 -23.62 -0.20
CA CYS A 283 -23.49 -22.48 0.72
C CYS A 283 -23.21 -22.93 2.16
N ILE A 284 -22.92 -21.96 3.03
CA ILE A 284 -22.89 -22.18 4.48
C ILE A 284 -24.01 -21.32 5.09
N PRO A 285 -25.03 -21.92 5.73
CA PRO A 285 -26.10 -21.16 6.35
C PRO A 285 -25.57 -20.39 7.57
N LEU A 286 -25.56 -19.07 7.45
CA LEU A 286 -25.25 -18.13 8.52
C LEU A 286 -26.55 -17.45 8.95
N LEU A 287 -27.50 -18.20 9.54
CA LEU A 287 -28.86 -17.71 9.81
C LEU A 287 -28.88 -16.58 10.86
N HIS A 288 -28.91 -16.94 12.14
CA HIS A 288 -29.11 -15.99 13.25
C HIS A 288 -27.79 -15.50 13.87
N GLU A 289 -26.70 -16.23 13.67
CA GLU A 289 -25.38 -15.89 14.19
C GLU A 289 -24.36 -15.70 13.07
N LYS A 290 -23.74 -14.53 13.07
CA LYS A 290 -22.64 -14.16 12.19
C LYS A 290 -21.32 -14.35 12.94
N PRO A 291 -20.41 -15.21 12.46
CA PRO A 291 -19.13 -15.43 13.14
C PRO A 291 -18.23 -14.20 12.96
N CYS A 292 -17.64 -13.74 14.07
CA CYS A 292 -16.62 -12.70 14.05
C CYS A 292 -15.23 -13.31 14.11
N LEU A 293 -14.29 -12.67 13.44
CA LEU A 293 -12.86 -12.93 13.51
C LEU A 293 -12.13 -11.66 13.88
N TYR A 294 -11.05 -11.78 14.64
CA TYR A 294 -10.20 -10.65 14.94
C TYR A 294 -8.76 -11.06 15.22
N VAL A 295 -7.85 -10.15 14.87
CA VAL A 295 -6.40 -10.33 15.00
C VAL A 295 -5.81 -9.01 15.48
N TRP A 296 -5.04 -9.07 16.57
CA TRP A 296 -4.21 -7.96 17.01
C TRP A 296 -2.85 -8.02 16.32
N ASN A 297 -2.37 -6.88 15.84
CA ASN A 297 -1.15 -6.83 15.04
C ASN A 297 -0.37 -5.53 15.30
N TYR A 298 0.96 -5.58 15.17
CA TYR A 298 1.83 -4.45 15.50
C TYR A 298 2.61 -3.99 14.27
N PHE A 299 2.39 -2.74 13.85
CA PHE A 299 3.08 -2.14 12.70
C PHE A 299 3.38 -0.66 12.94
N GLU A 300 4.34 -0.13 12.21
CA GLU A 300 4.69 1.29 12.25
C GLU A 300 3.57 2.14 11.63
N ASP A 301 3.09 3.15 12.35
CA ASP A 301 2.00 4.00 11.88
C ASP A 301 2.44 4.95 10.76
N HIS A 302 2.17 4.52 9.54
CA HIS A 302 2.24 5.33 8.32
C HIS A 302 0.86 5.53 7.70
N THR A 303 -0.20 5.52 8.52
CA THR A 303 -1.59 5.62 8.04
C THR A 303 -1.87 6.88 7.24
N PHE A 304 -1.11 7.96 7.46
CA PHE A 304 -1.18 9.19 6.67
C PHE A 304 -1.00 8.97 5.17
N ARG A 305 -0.19 7.99 4.75
CA ARG A 305 -0.02 7.63 3.32
C ARG A 305 -1.32 7.06 2.76
N TYR A 306 -1.97 6.18 3.50
CA TYR A 306 -3.25 5.58 3.11
C TYR A 306 -4.40 6.59 3.15
N HIS A 307 -4.42 7.51 4.11
CA HIS A 307 -5.43 8.58 4.16
C HIS A 307 -5.42 9.40 2.86
N ASN A 308 -4.25 9.73 2.32
CA ASN A 308 -4.10 10.43 1.04
C ASN A 308 -4.59 9.57 -0.14
N CYS A 309 -4.15 8.31 -0.20
CA CYS A 309 -4.59 7.33 -1.21
C CYS A 309 -6.12 7.16 -1.23
N ASN A 310 -6.73 7.00 -0.06
CA ASN A 310 -8.17 6.79 0.10
C ASN A 310 -8.97 8.02 -0.33
N TRP A 311 -8.54 9.22 0.03
CA TRP A 311 -9.19 10.45 -0.39
C TRP A 311 -9.18 10.58 -1.92
N LEU A 312 -8.02 10.43 -2.54
CA LEU A 312 -7.88 10.50 -4.00
C LEU A 312 -8.70 9.41 -4.71
N SER A 313 -8.73 8.20 -4.15
CA SER A 313 -9.55 7.10 -4.68
C SER A 313 -11.04 7.40 -4.59
N LYS A 314 -11.52 7.96 -3.47
CA LYS A 314 -12.92 8.39 -3.33
C LYS A 314 -13.27 9.52 -4.29
N MET A 315 -12.36 10.47 -4.51
CA MET A 315 -12.52 11.49 -5.55
C MET A 315 -12.65 10.88 -6.95
N ALA A 316 -11.82 9.90 -7.28
CA ALA A 316 -11.88 9.19 -8.56
C ALA A 316 -13.21 8.44 -8.72
N ASN A 317 -13.63 7.65 -7.72
CA ASN A 317 -14.87 6.88 -7.76
C ASN A 317 -16.11 7.77 -7.94
N ARG A 318 -16.18 8.92 -7.24
CA ARG A 318 -17.28 9.89 -7.40
C ARG A 318 -17.32 10.47 -8.82
N LEU A 319 -16.16 10.76 -9.39
CA LEU A 319 -16.05 11.26 -10.76
C LEU A 319 -16.45 10.19 -11.79
N GLU A 320 -16.03 8.95 -11.58
CA GLU A 320 -16.40 7.80 -12.42
C GLU A 320 -17.91 7.56 -12.41
N PHE A 321 -18.52 7.48 -11.23
CA PHE A 321 -19.98 7.35 -11.11
C PHE A 321 -20.72 8.48 -11.84
N GLY A 322 -20.28 9.73 -11.69
CA GLY A 322 -20.88 10.85 -12.40
C GLY A 322 -20.68 10.79 -13.92
N ILE A 323 -19.57 10.25 -14.41
CA ILE A 323 -19.36 10.02 -15.86
C ILE A 323 -20.40 9.00 -16.36
N ASP A 324 -20.59 7.89 -15.64
CA ASP A 324 -21.55 6.85 -15.99
C ASP A 324 -22.99 7.40 -16.04
N GLU A 325 -23.37 8.27 -15.09
CA GLU A 325 -24.67 8.95 -15.10
C GLU A 325 -24.87 9.80 -16.36
N VAL A 326 -23.87 10.60 -16.75
CA VAL A 326 -23.94 11.42 -17.97
C VAL A 326 -24.05 10.54 -19.22
N GLU A 327 -23.32 9.44 -19.28
CA GLU A 327 -23.40 8.48 -20.38
C GLU A 327 -24.78 7.83 -20.49
N MET A 328 -25.36 7.46 -19.35
CA MET A 328 -26.73 6.94 -19.30
C MET A 328 -27.76 7.97 -19.78
N LEU A 329 -27.57 9.25 -19.46
CA LEU A 329 -28.42 10.32 -19.96
C LEU A 329 -28.26 10.54 -21.47
N LEU A 330 -27.06 10.40 -22.03
CA LEU A 330 -26.82 10.56 -23.46
C LEU A 330 -27.55 9.52 -24.32
N LYS A 331 -27.90 8.36 -23.76
CA LYS A 331 -28.71 7.33 -24.44
C LYS A 331 -30.18 7.73 -24.62
N ARG A 332 -30.66 8.76 -23.91
CA ARG A 332 -32.07 9.20 -23.94
C ARG A 332 -32.24 10.45 -24.82
N PRO A 333 -33.26 10.51 -25.70
CA PRO A 333 -33.55 11.71 -26.47
C PRO A 333 -34.01 12.85 -25.54
N ARG A 334 -33.56 14.09 -25.83
CA ARG A 334 -33.86 15.32 -25.05
C ARG A 334 -33.43 15.25 -23.57
N SER A 335 -32.28 14.62 -23.27
CA SER A 335 -31.74 14.56 -21.92
C SER A 335 -31.01 15.83 -21.47
N ASN A 336 -30.91 16.00 -20.15
CA ASN A 336 -30.16 17.06 -19.45
C ASN A 336 -28.68 16.68 -19.21
N ALA A 337 -28.08 15.91 -20.13
CA ALA A 337 -26.71 15.40 -19.98
C ALA A 337 -25.66 16.53 -19.88
N LYS A 338 -25.90 17.66 -20.55
CA LYS A 338 -25.02 18.83 -20.48
C LYS A 338 -25.03 19.41 -19.06
N GLU A 339 -26.21 19.61 -18.50
CA GLU A 339 -26.43 20.18 -17.18
C GLU A 339 -25.79 19.28 -16.11
N ARG A 340 -26.01 17.95 -16.16
CA ARG A 340 -25.36 16.99 -15.26
C ARG A 340 -23.83 17.02 -15.37
N LEU A 341 -23.27 17.10 -16.59
CA LEU A 341 -21.82 17.20 -16.77
C LEU A 341 -21.25 18.50 -16.17
N MET A 342 -21.98 19.62 -16.27
CA MET A 342 -21.57 20.89 -15.64
C MET A 342 -21.54 20.78 -14.11
N GLU A 343 -22.57 20.19 -13.51
CA GLU A 343 -22.66 19.93 -12.07
C GLU A 343 -21.53 19.03 -11.60
N LEU A 344 -21.30 17.91 -12.28
CA LEU A 344 -20.22 16.97 -11.98
C LEU A 344 -18.84 17.66 -11.98
N MET A 345 -18.57 18.55 -12.93
CA MET A 345 -17.31 19.30 -12.97
C MET A 345 -17.19 20.28 -11.81
N LEU A 346 -18.29 20.90 -11.37
CA LEU A 346 -18.29 21.80 -10.21
C LEU A 346 -18.09 21.01 -8.90
N GLU A 347 -18.76 19.87 -8.73
CA GLU A 347 -18.57 18.94 -7.62
C GLU A 347 -17.10 18.49 -7.56
N PHE A 348 -16.53 18.08 -8.69
CA PHE A 348 -15.12 17.67 -8.78
C PHE A 348 -14.16 18.82 -8.42
N VAL A 349 -14.42 20.05 -8.88
CA VAL A 349 -13.60 21.22 -8.50
C VAL A 349 -13.73 21.52 -7.00
N SER A 350 -14.91 21.37 -6.42
CA SER A 350 -15.14 21.53 -4.98
C SER A 350 -14.32 20.52 -4.17
N THR A 351 -14.36 19.23 -4.55
CA THR A 351 -13.57 18.17 -3.89
C THR A 351 -12.06 18.41 -4.02
N CYS A 352 -11.57 18.89 -5.17
CA CYS A 352 -10.17 19.29 -5.33
C CYS A 352 -9.73 20.41 -4.37
N LYS A 353 -10.61 21.39 -4.13
CA LYS A 353 -10.35 22.48 -3.17
C LYS A 353 -10.32 21.95 -1.74
N GLN A 354 -11.30 21.12 -1.36
CA GLN A 354 -11.36 20.51 -0.03
C GLN A 354 -10.11 19.67 0.26
N TYR A 355 -9.68 18.84 -0.70
CA TYR A 355 -8.45 18.06 -0.59
C TYR A 355 -7.21 18.95 -0.43
N SER A 356 -7.09 20.01 -1.22
CA SER A 356 -5.95 20.93 -1.14
C SER A 356 -5.86 21.62 0.23
N THR A 357 -7.00 22.05 0.78
CA THR A 357 -7.07 22.63 2.13
C THR A 357 -6.74 21.60 3.21
N SER A 358 -7.17 20.35 3.05
CA SER A 358 -6.86 19.25 3.97
C SER A 358 -5.35 18.97 4.02
N LEU A 359 -4.68 18.94 2.87
CA LEU A 359 -3.24 18.75 2.78
C LEU A 359 -2.46 19.84 3.53
N ASP A 360 -2.91 21.09 3.49
CA ASP A 360 -2.22 22.22 4.13
C ASP A 360 -2.34 22.21 5.66
N ARG A 361 -3.37 21.55 6.22
CA ARG A 361 -3.60 21.49 7.66
C ARG A 361 -2.85 20.36 8.36
N LYS A 362 -2.44 19.34 7.62
CA LYS A 362 -1.90 18.11 8.20
C LYS A 362 -0.38 18.13 8.29
N ARG A 363 0.13 17.71 9.45
CA ARG A 363 1.53 17.35 9.62
C ARG A 363 1.68 15.85 9.46
N GLN A 364 2.55 15.44 8.54
CA GLN A 364 2.93 14.04 8.39
C GLN A 364 3.87 13.66 9.53
N SER A 365 3.66 12.49 10.14
CA SER A 365 4.61 11.93 11.09
C SER A 365 5.80 11.41 10.30
N ARG A 366 6.98 11.98 10.54
CA ARG A 366 8.27 11.55 9.96
C ARG A 366 8.25 11.28 8.44
N PRO A 367 7.90 12.28 7.60
CA PRO A 367 7.86 12.07 6.15
C PRO A 367 9.26 11.87 5.57
N ASN A 368 9.41 10.85 4.74
CA ASN A 368 10.65 10.63 3.99
C ASN A 368 10.73 11.56 2.75
N ASN A 369 11.81 11.43 1.97
CA ASN A 369 12.03 12.29 0.81
C ASN A 369 10.95 12.12 -0.27
N LEU A 370 10.52 10.89 -0.52
CA LEU A 370 9.43 10.63 -1.47
C LEU A 370 8.10 11.20 -0.97
N ASP A 371 7.78 11.09 0.33
CA ASP A 371 6.56 11.65 0.93
C ASP A 371 6.46 13.17 0.69
N LYS A 372 7.57 13.90 0.89
CA LYS A 372 7.67 15.35 0.64
C LYS A 372 7.50 15.68 -0.85
N CYS A 373 8.19 14.94 -1.72
CA CYS A 373 8.10 15.12 -3.17
C CYS A 373 6.67 14.85 -3.68
N ARG A 374 6.06 13.75 -3.23
CA ARG A 374 4.69 13.34 -3.58
C ARG A 374 3.65 14.33 -3.09
N THR A 375 3.74 14.82 -1.85
CA THR A 375 2.82 15.84 -1.32
C THR A 375 2.78 17.07 -2.24
N THR A 376 3.96 17.57 -2.63
CA THR A 376 4.08 18.71 -3.53
C THR A 376 3.59 18.40 -4.94
N PHE A 377 3.94 17.24 -5.47
CA PHE A 377 3.55 16.78 -6.80
C PHE A 377 2.03 16.61 -6.93
N ILE A 378 1.41 15.91 -5.98
CA ILE A 378 -0.03 15.67 -5.96
C ILE A 378 -0.77 16.99 -5.83
N LYS A 379 -0.38 17.87 -4.90
CA LYS A 379 -1.00 19.20 -4.72
C LYS A 379 -1.00 20.00 -6.03
N ARG A 380 0.14 20.07 -6.73
CA ARG A 380 0.25 20.76 -8.02
C ARG A 380 -0.65 20.12 -9.09
N ASN A 381 -0.67 18.79 -9.19
CA ASN A 381 -1.50 18.10 -10.18
C ASN A 381 -2.99 18.29 -9.90
N ILE A 382 -3.44 18.24 -8.64
CA ILE A 382 -4.85 18.47 -8.28
C ILE A 382 -5.31 19.88 -8.70
N ILE A 383 -4.47 20.90 -8.49
CA ILE A 383 -4.76 22.26 -8.95
C ILE A 383 -4.89 22.31 -10.49
N ILE A 384 -4.02 21.60 -11.22
CA ILE A 384 -4.09 21.52 -12.69
C ILE A 384 -5.38 20.82 -13.13
N LEU A 385 -5.74 19.69 -12.50
CA LEU A 385 -6.96 18.94 -12.81
C LEU A 385 -8.22 19.78 -12.54
N ALA A 386 -8.27 20.51 -11.42
CA ALA A 386 -9.37 21.43 -11.13
C ALA A 386 -9.51 22.53 -12.21
N LYS A 387 -8.39 23.09 -12.67
CA LYS A 387 -8.39 24.06 -13.79
C LYS A 387 -8.87 23.44 -15.09
N GLN A 388 -8.49 22.19 -15.39
CA GLN A 388 -8.96 21.46 -16.56
C GLN A 388 -10.47 21.21 -16.50
N ALA A 389 -10.99 20.76 -15.35
CA ALA A 389 -12.42 20.56 -15.13
C ALA A 389 -13.22 21.86 -15.33
N LEU A 390 -12.74 23.00 -14.81
CA LEU A 390 -13.36 24.31 -15.06
C LEU A 390 -13.39 24.69 -16.55
N ARG A 391 -12.35 24.34 -17.31
CA ARG A 391 -12.34 24.59 -18.77
C ARG A 391 -13.36 23.71 -19.49
N VAL A 392 -13.51 22.45 -19.09
CA VAL A 392 -14.53 21.56 -19.63
C VAL A 392 -15.92 22.12 -19.34
N GLN A 393 -16.18 22.50 -18.08
CA GLN A 393 -17.45 23.07 -17.64
C GLN A 393 -17.85 24.34 -18.43
N ARG A 394 -16.90 25.23 -18.74
CA ARG A 394 -17.19 26.47 -19.49
C ARG A 394 -17.42 26.26 -20.98
N ARG A 395 -16.88 25.18 -21.56
CA ARG A 395 -16.90 24.92 -23.02
C ARG A 395 -17.90 23.85 -23.43
N VAL A 396 -18.58 23.22 -22.48
CA VAL A 396 -19.56 22.17 -22.77
C VAL A 396 -20.83 22.77 -23.38
N THR A 397 -21.23 22.21 -24.52
CA THR A 397 -22.50 22.49 -25.19
C THR A 397 -23.27 21.20 -25.33
N ARG A 398 -24.57 21.26 -25.67
CA ARG A 398 -25.38 20.04 -25.87
C ARG A 398 -24.81 19.11 -26.94
N ARG A 399 -24.09 19.64 -27.93
CA ARG A 399 -23.49 18.85 -29.03
C ARG A 399 -22.10 18.30 -28.68
N THR A 400 -21.41 18.90 -27.73
CA THR A 400 -20.01 18.55 -27.39
C THR A 400 -19.86 17.72 -26.12
N VAL A 401 -20.96 17.29 -25.49
CA VAL A 401 -20.94 16.50 -24.25
C VAL A 401 -20.09 15.22 -24.42
N GLN A 402 -20.31 14.46 -25.50
CA GLN A 402 -19.58 13.22 -25.76
C GLN A 402 -18.06 13.43 -25.91
N GLU A 403 -17.66 14.48 -26.65
CA GLU A 403 -16.25 14.85 -26.81
C GLU A 403 -15.64 15.28 -25.47
N LYS A 404 -16.38 16.08 -24.69
CA LYS A 404 -15.95 16.59 -23.39
C LYS A 404 -15.86 15.48 -22.34
N LEU A 405 -16.68 14.43 -22.41
CA LEU A 405 -16.52 13.24 -21.59
C LEU A 405 -15.17 12.54 -21.80
N ALA A 406 -14.61 12.57 -23.01
CA ALA A 406 -13.26 12.05 -23.23
C ALA A 406 -12.20 12.87 -22.46
N ASP A 407 -12.38 14.19 -22.35
CA ASP A 407 -11.53 15.06 -21.53
C ASP A 407 -11.64 14.71 -20.05
N VAL A 408 -12.87 14.45 -19.56
CA VAL A 408 -13.11 14.07 -18.17
C VAL A 408 -12.54 12.68 -17.85
N ARG A 409 -12.64 11.70 -18.75
CA ARG A 409 -11.99 10.39 -18.58
C ARG A 409 -10.47 10.50 -18.47
N ARG A 410 -9.84 11.47 -19.17
CA ARG A 410 -8.39 11.75 -19.01
C ARG A 410 -8.07 12.34 -17.63
N ILE A 411 -8.94 13.21 -17.10
CA ILE A 411 -8.84 13.69 -15.71
C ILE A 411 -8.96 12.51 -14.75
N LEU A 412 -9.96 11.64 -14.92
CA LEU A 412 -10.17 10.45 -14.10
C LEU A 412 -8.95 9.52 -14.09
N LYS A 413 -8.38 9.22 -15.27
CA LYS A 413 -7.16 8.41 -15.41
C LYS A 413 -5.99 9.02 -14.65
N ARG A 414 -5.87 10.36 -14.65
CA ARG A 414 -4.81 11.05 -13.92
C ARG A 414 -5.00 10.98 -12.41
N ILE A 415 -6.23 11.10 -11.90
CA ILE A 415 -6.50 10.96 -10.45
C ILE A 415 -6.19 9.54 -9.99
N HIS A 416 -6.63 8.52 -10.74
CA HIS A 416 -6.30 7.12 -10.44
C HIS A 416 -4.79 6.88 -10.36
N PHE A 417 -4.01 7.51 -11.23
CA PHE A 417 -2.56 7.45 -11.16
C PHE A 417 -2.01 8.10 -9.88
N LEU A 418 -2.54 9.27 -9.47
CA LEU A 418 -2.11 9.95 -8.24
C LEU A 418 -2.53 9.19 -6.98
N ALA A 419 -3.63 8.42 -7.03
CA ALA A 419 -4.13 7.64 -5.92
C ALA A 419 -3.25 6.43 -5.58
N LYS A 420 -2.41 5.94 -6.50
CA LYS A 420 -1.51 4.81 -6.22
C LYS A 420 -0.43 5.21 -5.21
N GLU A 421 -0.33 4.44 -4.13
CA GLU A 421 0.65 4.64 -3.07
C GLU A 421 1.81 3.64 -3.18
N PRO A 422 3.00 4.07 -3.64
CA PRO A 422 4.16 3.19 -3.80
C PRO A 422 4.74 2.71 -2.47
N GLN A 423 4.52 3.43 -1.36
CA GLN A 423 5.09 3.09 -0.04
C GLN A 423 4.06 2.46 0.91
N SER A 424 3.45 1.36 0.45
CA SER A 424 2.49 0.59 1.23
C SER A 424 3.20 -0.30 2.27
N THR A 425 3.31 0.19 3.51
CA THR A 425 3.96 -0.44 4.67
C THR A 425 3.14 -1.51 5.40
N LEU A 426 1.80 -1.45 5.35
CA LEU A 426 0.90 -2.39 6.00
C LEU A 426 0.68 -3.57 5.05
N PRO A 427 0.89 -4.82 5.51
CA PRO A 427 0.59 -5.98 4.70
C PRO A 427 -0.89 -6.04 4.31
N ASP A 428 -1.18 -6.65 3.17
CA ASP A 428 -2.52 -6.96 2.76
C ASP A 428 -3.12 -8.05 3.65
N VAL A 429 -4.44 -8.00 3.79
CA VAL A 429 -5.19 -8.96 4.56
C VAL A 429 -5.54 -10.14 3.65
N PHE A 430 -5.34 -11.35 4.16
CA PHE A 430 -5.77 -12.58 3.51
C PHE A 430 -6.92 -13.21 4.27
N LEU A 431 -7.93 -13.61 3.51
CA LEU A 431 -9.01 -14.44 3.98
C LEU A 431 -8.95 -15.78 3.25
N TRP A 432 -8.62 -16.83 3.98
CA TRP A 432 -8.47 -18.18 3.47
C TRP A 432 -9.70 -19.01 3.78
N MET A 433 -10.07 -19.89 2.86
CA MET A 433 -11.01 -20.97 3.07
C MET A 433 -10.22 -22.27 3.21
N MET A 434 -10.51 -23.01 4.27
CA MET A 434 -9.81 -24.23 4.66
C MET A 434 -10.76 -25.42 4.59
N SER A 435 -10.27 -26.57 4.11
CA SER A 435 -10.97 -27.85 4.25
C SER A 435 -9.97 -28.98 4.46
N GLY A 436 -10.22 -29.86 5.43
CA GLY A 436 -9.31 -30.95 5.76
C GLY A 436 -7.88 -30.50 6.09
N GLY A 437 -7.72 -29.33 6.73
CA GLY A 437 -6.41 -28.76 7.08
C GLY A 437 -5.65 -28.09 5.93
N ARG A 438 -6.23 -28.01 4.71
CA ARG A 438 -5.59 -27.38 3.54
C ARG A 438 -6.30 -26.09 3.13
N ARG A 439 -5.51 -25.11 2.67
CA ARG A 439 -5.97 -23.87 2.03
C ARG A 439 -6.49 -24.17 0.63
N ILE A 440 -7.80 -24.01 0.41
CA ILE A 440 -8.46 -24.36 -0.87
C ILE A 440 -8.81 -23.13 -1.71
N ALA A 441 -9.09 -22.00 -1.07
CA ALA A 441 -9.40 -20.74 -1.74
C ALA A 441 -8.96 -19.54 -0.89
N TYR A 442 -8.75 -18.40 -1.53
CA TYR A 442 -8.34 -17.17 -0.85
C TYR A 442 -8.92 -15.92 -1.50
N THR A 443 -8.94 -14.84 -0.74
CA THR A 443 -9.03 -13.48 -1.27
C THR A 443 -7.99 -12.60 -0.60
N ARG A 444 -7.37 -11.72 -1.38
CA ARG A 444 -6.35 -10.76 -0.94
C ARG A 444 -6.97 -9.36 -0.94
N ILE A 445 -6.90 -8.70 0.20
CA ILE A 445 -7.60 -7.45 0.48
C ILE A 445 -6.58 -6.39 0.87
N PRO A 446 -6.41 -5.32 0.07
CA PRO A 446 -5.47 -4.26 0.41
C PRO A 446 -5.84 -3.58 1.73
N ALA A 447 -4.89 -3.46 2.65
CA ALA A 447 -5.13 -2.92 4.00
C ALA A 447 -5.78 -1.52 3.99
N HIS A 448 -5.32 -0.65 3.09
CA HIS A 448 -5.86 0.71 2.94
C HIS A 448 -7.36 0.75 2.61
N SER A 449 -7.89 -0.29 1.95
CA SER A 449 -9.30 -0.36 1.55
C SER A 449 -10.26 -0.58 2.72
N ILE A 450 -9.77 -1.14 3.82
CA ILE A 450 -10.52 -1.43 5.05
C ILE A 450 -10.02 -0.63 6.27
N LEU A 451 -9.05 0.26 6.06
CA LEU A 451 -8.48 1.11 7.11
C LEU A 451 -9.49 2.14 7.64
N PHE A 452 -9.58 2.27 8.94
CA PHE A 452 -10.45 3.21 9.64
C PHE A 452 -9.81 4.59 9.78
N SER A 453 -10.64 5.61 9.59
CA SER A 453 -10.36 6.99 9.97
C SER A 453 -11.66 7.65 10.41
N LEU A 454 -11.56 8.64 11.30
CA LEU A 454 -12.69 9.47 11.72
C LEU A 454 -13.20 10.39 10.60
N VAL A 455 -12.32 10.76 9.68
CA VAL A 455 -12.67 11.56 8.52
C VAL A 455 -13.12 10.62 7.41
N GLU A 456 -14.37 10.77 6.97
CA GLU A 456 -14.95 9.86 5.98
C GLU A 456 -14.12 9.85 4.69
N GLU A 457 -13.59 10.97 4.22
CA GLU A 457 -12.75 10.99 3.01
C GLU A 457 -11.46 10.18 3.13
N GLU A 458 -10.93 9.97 4.33
CA GLU A 458 -9.68 9.25 4.60
C GLU A 458 -9.91 7.77 4.89
N LYS A 459 -11.12 7.44 5.33
CA LYS A 459 -11.54 6.07 5.63
C LYS A 459 -11.49 5.21 4.36
N GLY A 460 -11.03 3.97 4.50
CA GLY A 460 -11.03 2.98 3.43
C GLY A 460 -12.43 2.80 2.82
N LYS A 461 -12.51 2.58 1.51
CA LYS A 461 -13.78 2.48 0.78
C LYS A 461 -14.73 1.41 1.32
N ASN A 462 -14.16 0.30 1.80
CA ASN A 462 -14.85 -0.89 2.30
C ASN A 462 -14.83 -0.98 3.84
N CYS A 463 -14.14 -0.06 4.52
CA CYS A 463 -14.04 -0.04 5.97
C CYS A 463 -15.43 0.13 6.59
N GLY A 464 -15.81 -0.80 7.46
CA GLY A 464 -17.09 -0.75 8.16
C GLY A 464 -18.30 -0.89 7.26
N LYS A 465 -18.17 -1.58 6.11
CA LYS A 465 -19.27 -1.89 5.19
C LYS A 465 -19.28 -3.38 4.88
N ILE A 466 -20.47 -3.96 4.77
CA ILE A 466 -20.64 -5.31 4.24
C ILE A 466 -20.27 -5.28 2.77
N THR A 467 -19.21 -5.99 2.41
CA THR A 467 -18.64 -5.99 1.06
C THR A 467 -18.58 -7.42 0.53
N SER A 468 -18.95 -7.61 -0.72
CA SER A 468 -18.80 -8.90 -1.39
C SER A 468 -17.36 -9.12 -1.83
N PHE A 469 -16.79 -10.27 -1.48
CA PHE A 469 -15.48 -10.74 -1.91
C PHE A 469 -15.61 -12.06 -2.65
N TYR A 470 -14.88 -12.20 -3.75
CA TYR A 470 -14.84 -13.43 -4.54
C TYR A 470 -13.53 -14.16 -4.28
N MET A 471 -13.62 -15.39 -3.79
CA MET A 471 -12.45 -16.22 -3.52
C MET A 471 -11.97 -16.90 -4.79
N LYS A 472 -10.65 -17.06 -4.90
CA LYS A 472 -9.98 -17.74 -6.01
C LYS A 472 -9.23 -18.96 -5.50
N THR A 473 -9.08 -19.96 -6.34
CA THR A 473 -8.24 -21.11 -6.05
C THR A 473 -6.75 -20.74 -6.22
N PRO A 474 -5.86 -21.09 -5.28
CA PRO A 474 -4.41 -20.94 -5.47
C PRO A 474 -3.93 -21.62 -6.75
N GLY A 475 -3.30 -20.88 -7.65
CA GLY A 475 -2.86 -21.42 -8.95
C GLY A 475 -3.99 -21.76 -9.94
N GLY A 476 -5.24 -21.37 -9.63
CA GLY A 476 -6.37 -21.54 -10.54
C GLY A 476 -6.37 -20.55 -11.72
N PRO A 477 -7.13 -20.82 -12.79
CA PRO A 477 -7.30 -19.91 -13.91
C PRO A 477 -7.77 -18.51 -13.49
N LEU A 478 -7.30 -17.49 -14.23
CA LEU A 478 -7.75 -16.11 -14.03
C LEU A 478 -9.26 -16.01 -14.26
N GLY A 479 -9.97 -15.44 -13.29
CA GLY A 479 -11.42 -15.23 -13.36
C GLY A 479 -12.27 -16.38 -12.81
N GLN A 480 -11.67 -17.51 -12.41
CA GLN A 480 -12.42 -18.54 -11.69
C GLN A 480 -12.82 -18.02 -10.30
N ILE A 481 -14.11 -18.13 -9.99
CA ILE A 481 -14.67 -17.83 -8.67
C ILE A 481 -14.94 -19.15 -7.97
N PHE A 482 -14.30 -19.34 -6.81
CA PHE A 482 -14.48 -20.53 -5.99
C PHE A 482 -15.60 -20.39 -4.95
N ALA A 483 -15.79 -19.18 -4.42
CA ALA A 483 -16.86 -18.86 -3.49
C ALA A 483 -17.13 -17.35 -3.50
N LYS A 484 -18.37 -16.95 -3.21
CA LYS A 484 -18.76 -15.57 -2.91
C LYS A 484 -18.94 -15.43 -1.40
N LEU A 485 -18.27 -14.44 -0.81
CA LEU A 485 -18.39 -14.07 0.59
C LEU A 485 -19.01 -12.68 0.70
N GLU A 486 -19.84 -12.45 1.71
CA GLU A 486 -20.22 -11.10 2.15
C GLU A 486 -19.67 -10.88 3.55
N VAL A 487 -18.71 -9.97 3.66
CA VAL A 487 -17.91 -9.79 4.87
C VAL A 487 -17.89 -8.32 5.25
N TYR A 488 -18.15 -8.04 6.51
CA TYR A 488 -17.87 -6.74 7.14
C TYR A 488 -16.42 -6.75 7.61
N MET A 489 -15.62 -5.74 7.26
CA MET A 489 -14.22 -5.65 7.68
C MET A 489 -13.86 -4.27 8.21
N TRP A 490 -12.96 -4.24 9.19
CA TRP A 490 -12.45 -3.04 9.83
C TRP A 490 -10.99 -3.25 10.23
N LEU A 491 -10.12 -2.30 9.92
CA LEU A 491 -8.72 -2.27 10.34
C LEU A 491 -8.40 -0.90 10.91
N GLY A 492 -7.81 -0.80 12.10
CA GLY A 492 -7.44 0.49 12.66
C GLY A 492 -6.66 0.37 13.97
N VAL A 493 -6.09 1.48 14.43
CA VAL A 493 -5.35 1.52 15.71
C VAL A 493 -6.28 1.20 16.89
N THR A 494 -5.77 0.52 17.92
CA THR A 494 -6.54 0.06 19.09
C THR A 494 -7.34 1.15 19.77
N LYS A 495 -6.86 2.40 19.74
CA LYS A 495 -7.55 3.58 20.28
C LYS A 495 -8.97 3.75 19.72
N TYR A 496 -9.22 3.29 18.50
CA TYR A 496 -10.51 3.35 17.83
C TYR A 496 -11.22 2.00 17.75
N SER A 497 -10.79 0.98 18.50
CA SER A 497 -11.36 -0.37 18.47
C SER A 497 -12.87 -0.38 18.69
N LYS A 498 -13.39 0.49 19.58
CA LYS A 498 -14.85 0.65 19.81
C LYS A 498 -15.63 1.02 18.55
N ASN A 499 -14.99 1.64 17.56
CA ASN A 499 -15.63 2.01 16.31
C ASN A 499 -15.84 0.80 15.37
N CYS A 500 -15.23 -0.36 15.63
CA CYS A 500 -15.34 -1.54 14.75
C CYS A 500 -16.77 -2.09 14.61
N VAL A 501 -17.68 -1.76 15.52
CA VAL A 501 -19.10 -2.18 15.46
C VAL A 501 -20.06 -1.04 15.15
N THR A 502 -19.58 0.21 15.13
CA THR A 502 -20.44 1.41 15.02
C THR A 502 -21.12 1.57 13.67
N SER A 503 -20.54 0.98 12.61
CA SER A 503 -21.11 1.02 11.26
C SER A 503 -21.89 -0.25 10.89
N LEU A 504 -22.15 -1.13 11.87
CA LEU A 504 -22.99 -2.31 11.64
C LEU A 504 -24.46 -1.89 11.46
N PRO A 505 -25.24 -2.59 10.63
CA PRO A 505 -26.67 -2.39 10.55
C PRO A 505 -27.34 -2.61 11.91
N SER A 506 -28.41 -1.85 12.20
CA SER A 506 -29.08 -1.81 13.51
C SER A 506 -29.63 -3.15 13.99
N GLU A 507 -29.89 -4.07 13.07
CA GLU A 507 -30.41 -5.41 13.34
C GLU A 507 -29.34 -6.38 13.86
N PHE A 508 -28.05 -6.02 13.81
CA PHE A 508 -26.97 -6.88 14.30
C PHE A 508 -26.42 -6.38 15.64
N ARG A 509 -26.59 -7.18 16.69
CA ARG A 509 -26.04 -6.91 18.02
C ARG A 509 -24.73 -7.65 18.26
N PRO A 510 -23.68 -6.96 18.74
CA PRO A 510 -22.42 -7.60 19.11
C PRO A 510 -22.57 -8.43 20.38
N ILE A 511 -22.15 -9.69 20.33
CA ILE A 511 -22.03 -10.60 21.47
C ILE A 511 -20.56 -10.68 21.85
N TYR A 512 -20.26 -10.39 23.11
CA TYR A 512 -18.93 -10.54 23.69
C TYR A 512 -18.94 -11.79 24.56
N GLU A 513 -17.86 -12.56 24.52
CA GLU A 513 -17.72 -13.73 25.38
C GLU A 513 -17.62 -13.25 26.84
N ALA A 514 -18.51 -13.75 27.69
CA ALA A 514 -18.52 -13.41 29.10
C ALA A 514 -17.22 -13.94 29.73
N ALA A 515 -16.49 -13.08 30.42
CA ALA A 515 -15.38 -13.55 31.23
C ALA A 515 -15.94 -14.53 32.27
N THR A 516 -15.55 -15.80 32.14
CA THR A 516 -15.76 -16.77 33.20
C THR A 516 -15.08 -16.19 34.45
N PHE A 517 -15.81 -16.06 35.57
CA PHE A 517 -15.33 -15.50 36.85
C PHE A 517 -15.19 -13.96 36.94
N GLY A 518 -16.28 -13.21 36.71
CA GLY A 518 -16.48 -11.89 37.34
C GLY A 518 -15.47 -10.79 36.97
N THR A 519 -14.62 -11.00 35.98
CA THR A 519 -13.70 -9.99 35.46
C THR A 519 -14.42 -9.12 34.43
N PRO A 520 -14.38 -7.78 34.55
CA PRO A 520 -15.00 -6.91 33.56
C PRO A 520 -14.31 -7.09 32.20
N ILE A 521 -15.11 -7.28 31.15
CA ILE A 521 -14.62 -7.37 29.76
C ILE A 521 -13.78 -6.12 29.47
N PRO A 522 -12.54 -6.26 28.96
CA PRO A 522 -11.73 -5.11 28.60
C PRO A 522 -12.50 -4.22 27.60
N PRO A 523 -12.48 -2.89 27.78
CA PRO A 523 -13.30 -1.96 26.97
C PRO A 523 -12.95 -1.96 25.48
N ASN A 524 -11.86 -2.62 25.08
CA ASN A 524 -11.35 -2.70 23.72
C ASN A 524 -11.50 -4.10 23.11
N MET A 525 -12.16 -5.04 23.80
CA MET A 525 -12.35 -6.39 23.29
C MET A 525 -13.39 -6.39 22.15
N PRO A 526 -13.08 -6.94 20.97
CA PRO A 526 -14.04 -7.09 19.89
C PRO A 526 -15.08 -8.18 20.20
N PRO A 527 -16.25 -8.15 19.55
CA PRO A 527 -17.25 -9.19 19.72
C PRO A 527 -16.80 -10.51 19.08
N THR A 528 -17.22 -11.62 19.67
CA THR A 528 -16.95 -12.98 19.16
C THR A 528 -17.97 -13.42 18.12
N LYS A 529 -19.19 -12.86 18.16
CA LYS A 529 -20.27 -13.09 17.18
C LYS A 529 -21.17 -11.86 17.07
N LEU A 530 -21.95 -11.77 15.99
CA LEU A 530 -23.10 -10.88 15.89
C LEU A 530 -24.39 -11.70 15.86
N ALA A 531 -25.40 -11.31 16.63
CA ALA A 531 -26.73 -11.89 16.58
C ALA A 531 -27.72 -10.96 15.85
N VAL A 532 -28.67 -11.56 15.14
CA VAL A 532 -29.79 -10.83 14.52
C VAL A 532 -30.88 -10.59 15.56
N ASP A 533 -31.32 -9.34 15.71
CA ASP A 533 -32.49 -9.00 16.52
C ASP A 533 -33.77 -9.44 15.81
N ASP A 534 -34.39 -10.53 16.27
CA ASP A 534 -35.72 -10.99 15.85
C ASP A 534 -36.85 -10.13 16.45
N ASN A 535 -36.78 -8.80 16.31
CA ASN A 535 -37.92 -7.92 16.63
C ASN A 535 -38.94 -7.79 15.47
N ARG A 536 -38.87 -8.69 14.47
CA ARG A 536 -39.91 -8.87 13.43
C ARG A 536 -40.63 -10.22 13.54
N GLY A 537 -40.68 -10.82 14.73
CA GLY A 537 -41.48 -12.00 15.04
C GLY A 537 -42.72 -11.66 15.87
N ASN A 538 -43.76 -11.08 15.27
CA ASN A 538 -45.17 -11.23 15.69
C ASN A 538 -46.15 -10.59 14.69
N ALA A 539 -45.92 -10.79 13.39
CA ALA A 539 -46.97 -10.64 12.40
C ALA A 539 -46.98 -11.90 11.54
N VAL A 540 -47.68 -12.93 12.04
CA VAL A 540 -48.16 -14.03 11.22
C VAL A 540 -49.16 -13.42 10.23
N PRO A 541 -48.92 -13.41 8.91
CA PRO A 541 -50.00 -13.21 7.99
C PRO A 541 -50.75 -14.54 7.92
N ASN A 542 -51.89 -14.62 8.59
CA ASN A 542 -52.88 -15.65 8.26
C ASN A 542 -53.28 -15.45 6.79
N LEU A 543 -52.83 -16.35 5.93
CA LEU A 543 -53.34 -16.50 4.57
C LEU A 543 -54.29 -17.70 4.55
N VAL A 544 -55.59 -17.39 4.53
CA VAL A 544 -56.62 -18.17 3.83
C VAL A 544 -56.64 -17.68 2.39
#